data_AF-A0A974Z6Q5-F1
#
_entry.id   AF-A0A974Z6Q5-F1
#
_cell.length_a   1.000
_cell.length_b   1.000
_cell.length_c   1.000
_cell.angle_alpha   90.00
_cell.angle_beta   90.00
_cell.angle_gamma   90.00
#
_symmetry.space_group_name_H-M   'P 1'
#
loop_
_entity.id
_entity.type
_entity.pdbx_description
1 polymer ?
#
loop_
_entity_poly.entity_id
_entity_poly.type
_entity_poly.pdbx_seq_one_letter_code
_entity_poly.pdbx_strand_id
1 'polypeptide(L)'
;MIEHLSIKPSVLYFGTPVALLTTENADGSANITPMSSFWALGEAVVLRLSRSSLGARNLVQRPELVINLPGPELGERVERPAPLTGADPVPAHKRAKFRYEADKFGAAGLRPAPAEVVRPPRVAGCRCSSRRA
;
A
#
# COMPACT_ATOMS: atom_id res chain seq x y z
N MET A 1 27.33 -27.99 12.90
CA MET A 1 27.50 -26.64 13.46
C MET A 1 26.87 -25.68 12.46
N ILE A 2 25.86 -24.90 12.84
CA ILE A 2 25.31 -23.88 11.93
C ILE A 2 26.26 -22.68 12.01
N GLU A 3 26.86 -22.33 10.88
CA GLU A 3 27.76 -21.18 10.77
C GLU A 3 26.92 -19.90 10.67
N HIS A 4 27.23 -18.90 11.49
CA HIS A 4 26.54 -17.62 11.50
C HIS A 4 27.09 -16.72 10.38
N LEU A 5 26.24 -16.40 9.40
CA LEU A 5 26.57 -15.46 8.33
C LEU A 5 26.11 -14.04 8.68
N SER A 6 27.04 -13.08 8.74
CA SER A 6 26.72 -11.66 8.90
C SER A 6 26.45 -11.00 7.54
N ILE A 7 25.33 -10.30 7.42
CA ILE A 7 24.93 -9.56 6.20
C ILE A 7 24.59 -8.11 6.54
N LYS A 8 24.74 -7.19 5.58
CA LYS A 8 24.30 -5.78 5.68
C LYS A 8 23.33 -5.43 4.54
N PRO A 9 22.03 -5.72 4.71
CA PRO A 9 21.00 -5.49 3.70
C PRO A 9 20.74 -3.99 3.50
N SER A 10 20.38 -3.60 2.28
CA SER A 10 19.96 -2.22 1.97
C SER A 10 18.55 -1.90 2.50
N VAL A 11 17.77 -2.94 2.83
CA VAL A 11 16.40 -2.86 3.35
C VAL A 11 16.19 -3.97 4.40
N LEU A 12 15.57 -3.64 5.54
CA LEU A 12 15.46 -4.54 6.70
C LEU A 12 14.06 -5.18 6.86
N TYR A 13 13.35 -5.48 5.77
CA TYR A 13 11.98 -6.04 5.83
C TYR A 13 11.93 -7.55 6.10
N PHE A 14 12.86 -8.08 6.89
CA PHE A 14 12.88 -9.50 7.21
C PHE A 14 11.60 -9.89 7.96
N GLY A 15 10.87 -10.86 7.42
CA GLY A 15 9.68 -11.43 8.05
C GLY A 15 8.46 -10.50 8.11
N THR A 16 8.51 -9.31 7.51
CA THR A 16 7.33 -8.41 7.50
C THR A 16 6.53 -8.61 6.22
N PRO A 17 5.22 -8.94 6.30
CA PRO A 17 4.39 -9.06 5.11
C PRO A 17 4.28 -7.71 4.39
N VAL A 18 4.09 -7.76 3.06
CA VAL A 18 3.73 -6.58 2.28
C VAL A 18 2.21 -6.50 2.20
N ALA A 19 1.65 -5.34 2.54
CA ALA A 19 0.24 -5.03 2.39
C ALA A 19 0.01 -4.01 1.27
N LEU A 20 -1.17 -4.07 0.66
CA LEU A 20 -1.69 -3.03 -0.24
C LEU A 20 -2.77 -2.24 0.49
N LEU A 21 -2.45 -0.99 0.87
CA LEU A 21 -3.43 -0.04 1.39
C LEU A 21 -4.24 0.54 0.24
N THR A 22 -5.57 0.51 0.35
CA THR A 22 -6.47 1.24 -0.54
C THR A 22 -7.14 2.39 0.20
N THR A 23 -7.22 3.53 -0.48
CA THR A 23 -7.77 4.79 0.05
C THR A 23 -8.59 5.49 -1.05
N GLU A 24 -9.53 6.34 -0.67
CA GLU A 24 -10.37 7.09 -1.61
C GLU A 24 -9.75 8.45 -1.95
N ASN A 25 -9.66 8.75 -3.25
CA ASN A 25 -9.22 10.03 -3.79
C ASN A 25 -10.34 11.07 -3.73
N ALA A 26 -10.02 12.33 -4.07
CA ALA A 26 -11.00 13.41 -4.02
C ALA A 26 -12.16 13.26 -5.02
N ASP A 27 -11.89 12.61 -6.16
CA ASP A 27 -12.85 12.33 -7.24
C ASP A 27 -13.61 11.00 -7.04
N GLY A 28 -13.42 10.32 -5.91
CA GLY A 28 -14.02 9.01 -5.62
C GLY A 28 -13.27 7.81 -6.22
N SER A 29 -12.21 8.04 -7.02
CA SER A 29 -11.35 6.95 -7.49
C SER A 29 -10.49 6.37 -6.35
N ALA A 30 -9.90 5.19 -6.56
CA ALA A 30 -9.13 4.50 -5.53
C ALA A 30 -7.61 4.63 -5.74
N ASN A 31 -6.87 4.82 -4.65
CA ASN A 31 -5.41 4.85 -4.65
C ASN A 31 -4.82 3.66 -3.90
N ILE A 32 -3.83 2.98 -4.49
CA ILE A 32 -3.08 1.86 -3.88
C ILE A 32 -1.74 2.34 -3.31
N THR A 33 -1.42 1.99 -2.08
CA THR A 33 -0.10 2.22 -1.47
C THR A 33 0.49 0.89 -0.98
N PRO A 34 1.52 0.35 -1.64
CA PRO A 34 2.29 -0.77 -1.09
C PRO A 34 3.00 -0.33 0.19
N MET A 35 2.93 -1.17 1.22
CA MET A 35 3.63 -0.92 2.47
C MET A 35 4.10 -2.21 3.14
N SER A 36 5.24 -2.13 3.82
CA SER A 36 5.70 -3.13 4.77
C SER A 36 5.74 -2.58 6.20
N SER A 37 5.57 -1.28 6.41
CA SER A 37 5.68 -0.65 7.73
C SER A 37 4.35 -0.56 8.46
N PHE A 38 3.80 -1.72 8.83
CA PHE A 38 2.60 -1.84 9.65
C PHE A 38 2.73 -2.94 10.70
N TRP A 39 1.99 -2.81 11.80
CA TRP A 39 1.84 -3.86 12.80
C TRP A 39 0.47 -3.77 13.48
N ALA A 40 -0.06 -4.93 13.87
CA ALA A 40 -1.29 -5.01 14.64
C ALA A 40 -0.99 -4.89 16.14
N LEU A 41 -1.86 -4.19 16.86
CA LEU A 41 -1.80 -4.02 18.31
C LEU A 41 -3.22 -4.22 18.87
N GLY A 42 -3.53 -5.44 19.30
CA GLY A 42 -4.89 -5.82 19.69
C GLY A 42 -5.89 -5.55 18.58
N GLU A 43 -6.88 -4.71 18.86
CA GLU A 43 -7.88 -4.28 17.89
C GLU A 43 -7.45 -3.08 17.04
N ALA A 44 -6.21 -2.60 17.12
CA ALA A 44 -5.69 -1.51 16.30
C ALA A 44 -4.64 -1.98 15.29
N VAL A 45 -4.42 -1.19 14.24
CA VAL A 45 -3.25 -1.32 13.36
C VAL A 45 -2.53 0.01 13.33
N VAL A 46 -1.21 -0.02 13.53
CA VAL A 46 -0.36 1.15 13.38
C VAL A 46 0.28 1.12 12.00
N LEU A 47 0.16 2.24 11.28
CA LEU A 47 0.66 2.41 9.92
C LEU A 47 1.69 3.53 9.91
N ARG A 48 2.88 3.28 9.36
CA ARG A 48 3.82 4.36 9.04
C ARG A 48 3.66 4.77 7.59
N LEU A 49 3.26 6.02 7.35
CA LEU A 49 3.12 6.61 6.03
C LEU A 49 3.90 7.93 5.92
N SER A 50 4.41 8.20 4.73
CA SER A 50 4.99 9.51 4.43
C SER A 50 3.87 10.54 4.25
N ARG A 51 3.96 11.69 4.93
CA ARG A 51 3.01 12.82 4.80
C ARG A 51 2.91 13.35 3.36
N SER A 52 3.94 13.12 2.54
CA SER A 52 3.93 13.50 1.12
C SER A 52 3.30 12.44 0.20
N SER A 53 2.79 11.33 0.74
CA SER A 53 2.07 10.32 -0.05
C SER A 53 0.62 10.70 -0.26
N LEU A 54 0.05 10.33 -1.42
CA LEU A 54 -1.38 10.51 -1.67
C LEU A 54 -2.23 9.73 -0.65
N GLY A 55 -1.81 8.51 -0.28
CA GLY A 55 -2.49 7.71 0.74
C GLY A 55 -2.62 8.45 2.08
N ALA A 56 -1.54 9.07 2.58
CA ALA A 56 -1.62 9.87 3.81
C ALA A 56 -2.52 11.09 3.67
N ARG A 57 -2.51 11.77 2.51
CA ARG A 57 -3.40 12.92 2.24
C ARG A 57 -4.87 12.49 2.21
N ASN A 58 -5.16 11.34 1.59
CA ASN A 58 -6.50 10.77 1.55
C ASN A 58 -6.98 10.49 2.97
N LEU A 59 -6.18 9.82 3.81
CA LEU A 59 -6.54 9.48 5.20
C LEU A 59 -6.79 10.69 6.10
N VAL A 60 -6.10 11.81 5.86
CA VAL A 60 -6.35 13.06 6.61
C VAL A 60 -7.74 13.64 6.29
N GLN A 61 -8.22 13.47 5.06
CA GLN A 61 -9.48 14.04 4.59
C GLN A 61 -10.65 13.05 4.67
N ARG A 62 -10.37 11.75 4.50
CA ARG A 62 -11.28 10.61 4.42
C ARG A 62 -10.64 9.45 5.16
N PRO A 63 -10.91 9.29 6.48
CA PRO A 63 -10.16 8.36 7.34
C PRO A 63 -10.45 6.88 7.12
N GLU A 64 -11.08 6.50 6.01
CA GLU A 64 -11.36 5.11 5.67
C GLU A 64 -10.23 4.47 4.84
N LEU A 65 -9.95 3.19 5.10
CA LEU A 65 -9.02 2.38 4.32
C LEU A 65 -9.35 0.89 4.35
N VAL A 66 -8.75 0.17 3.39
CA VAL A 66 -8.63 -1.29 3.45
C VAL A 66 -7.16 -1.70 3.40
N ILE A 67 -6.76 -2.58 4.31
CA ILE A 67 -5.47 -3.27 4.31
C ILE A 67 -5.66 -4.60 3.61
N ASN A 68 -5.11 -4.76 2.42
CA ASN A 68 -5.19 -5.99 1.64
C ASN A 68 -3.90 -6.79 1.82
N LEU A 69 -4.03 -8.07 2.17
CA LEU A 69 -2.91 -9.00 2.32
C LEU A 69 -2.84 -9.90 1.07
N PRO A 70 -1.96 -9.57 0.10
CA PRO A 70 -1.76 -10.38 -1.10
C PRO A 70 -1.05 -11.70 -0.75
N GLY A 71 -1.45 -12.77 -1.42
CA GLY A 71 -0.68 -14.02 -1.46
C GLY A 71 0.50 -13.93 -2.44
N PRO A 72 1.42 -14.92 -2.43
CA PRO A 72 2.57 -14.96 -3.33
C PRO A 72 2.19 -14.91 -4.82
N GLU A 73 1.01 -15.40 -5.18
CA GLU A 73 0.45 -15.36 -6.54
C GLU A 73 0.27 -13.93 -7.10
N LEU A 74 0.24 -12.91 -6.24
CA LEU A 74 0.15 -11.50 -6.63
C LEU A 74 1.50 -10.77 -6.57
N GLY A 75 2.62 -11.45 -6.29
CA GLY A 75 3.93 -10.84 -6.02
C GLY A 75 4.36 -9.80 -7.05
N GLU A 76 4.37 -10.14 -8.34
CA GLU A 76 4.72 -9.19 -9.39
C GLU A 76 3.78 -7.97 -9.44
N ARG A 77 2.48 -8.18 -9.16
CA ARG A 77 1.48 -7.10 -9.18
C ARG A 77 1.62 -6.16 -8.00
N VAL A 78 2.11 -6.66 -6.86
CA VAL A 78 2.41 -5.86 -5.66
C VAL A 78 3.62 -4.95 -5.88
N GLU A 79 4.61 -5.41 -6.65
CA GLU A 79 5.83 -4.65 -6.95
C GLU A 79 5.61 -3.55 -8.00
N ARG A 80 4.70 -3.77 -8.98
CA ARG A 80 4.41 -2.78 -10.05
C ARG A 80 4.07 -1.37 -9.57
N PRO A 81 3.29 -1.16 -8.48
CA PRO A 81 3.02 0.17 -7.95
C PRO A 81 4.17 0.80 -7.14
N ALA A 82 5.24 0.08 -6.81
CA ALA A 82 6.35 0.60 -6.00
C ALA A 82 7.02 1.88 -6.57
N PRO A 83 7.31 2.01 -7.89
CA PRO A 83 7.86 3.23 -8.47
C PRO A 83 6.78 4.29 -8.82
N LEU A 84 5.54 4.15 -8.35
CA LEU A 84 4.41 5.00 -8.72
C LEU A 84 3.97 5.91 -7.58
N THR A 85 3.48 7.10 -7.91
CA THR A 85 2.78 7.96 -6.96
C THR A 85 1.55 8.59 -7.59
N GLY A 86 0.45 8.63 -6.84
CA GLY A 86 -0.73 9.40 -7.27
C GLY A 86 -0.64 10.88 -6.92
N ALA A 87 0.44 11.32 -6.26
CA ALA A 87 0.62 12.73 -5.93
C ALA A 87 1.09 13.51 -7.17
N ASP A 88 0.28 14.48 -7.60
CA ASP A 88 0.59 15.42 -8.68
C ASP A 88 0.58 16.86 -8.13
N PRO A 89 1.67 17.64 -8.25
CA PRO A 89 2.97 17.25 -8.80
C PRO A 89 3.72 16.25 -7.91
N VAL A 90 4.56 15.42 -8.55
CA VAL A 90 5.45 14.49 -7.82
C VAL A 90 6.35 15.29 -6.86
N PRO A 91 6.32 14.99 -5.54
CA PRO A 91 7.13 15.69 -4.55
C PRO A 91 8.62 15.66 -4.90
N ALA A 92 9.33 16.78 -4.75
CA ALA A 92 10.72 16.94 -5.22
C ALA A 92 11.65 15.79 -4.77
N HIS A 93 11.62 15.43 -3.48
CA HIS A 93 12.41 14.33 -2.90
C HIS A 93 12.06 12.93 -3.42
N LYS A 94 10.96 12.78 -4.18
CA LYS A 94 10.51 11.51 -4.78
C LYS A 94 10.80 11.43 -6.29
N ARG A 95 11.05 12.55 -6.97
CA ARG A 95 11.16 12.59 -8.45
C ARG A 95 12.24 11.66 -9.02
N ALA A 96 13.30 11.38 -8.27
CA ALA A 96 14.37 10.47 -8.70
C ALA A 96 13.95 8.98 -8.72
N LYS A 97 12.87 8.61 -8.01
CA LYS A 97 12.44 7.20 -7.82
C LYS A 97 10.99 6.93 -8.20
N PHE A 98 10.16 7.97 -8.28
CA PHE A 98 8.73 7.87 -8.48
C PHE A 98 8.29 8.66 -9.71
N ARG A 99 7.39 8.05 -10.49
CA ARG A 99 6.63 8.75 -11.54
C ARG A 99 5.17 8.90 -11.12
N TYR A 100 4.51 9.92 -11.65
CA TYR A 100 3.06 10.09 -11.45
C TYR A 100 2.30 8.97 -12.17
N GLU A 101 1.27 8.44 -11.51
CA GLU A 101 0.27 7.54 -12.08
C GLU A 101 -1.05 7.76 -11.35
N ALA A 102 -2.09 8.11 -12.11
CA ALA A 102 -3.44 8.30 -11.59
C ALA A 102 -4.10 6.94 -11.30
N ASP A 103 -4.05 6.01 -12.25
CA ASP A 103 -4.66 4.69 -12.16
C ASP A 103 -3.63 3.63 -11.75
N LYS A 104 -3.34 3.59 -10.45
CA LYS A 104 -2.44 2.57 -9.89
C LYS A 104 -3.04 1.17 -9.85
N PHE A 105 -4.37 1.02 -9.95
CA PHE A 105 -5.00 -0.29 -10.09
C PHE A 105 -4.68 -0.88 -11.47
N GLY A 106 -4.97 -0.12 -12.53
CA GLY A 106 -4.66 -0.48 -13.91
C GLY A 106 -3.17 -0.73 -14.12
N ALA A 107 -2.30 0.18 -13.68
CA ALA A 107 -0.85 0.03 -13.81
C ALA A 107 -0.29 -1.22 -13.10
N ALA A 108 -0.91 -1.64 -12.00
CA ALA A 108 -0.54 -2.86 -11.28
C ALA A 108 -1.19 -4.13 -11.87
N GLY A 109 -2.17 -4.00 -12.76
CA GLY A 109 -3.03 -5.09 -13.19
C GLY A 109 -3.89 -5.63 -12.05
N LEU A 110 -4.21 -4.82 -11.06
CA LEU A 110 -5.06 -5.19 -9.93
C LEU A 110 -6.50 -4.78 -10.21
N ARG A 111 -7.46 -5.53 -9.66
CA ARG A 111 -8.88 -5.23 -9.83
C ARG A 111 -9.49 -4.79 -8.50
N PRO A 112 -10.24 -3.69 -8.46
CA PRO A 112 -11.01 -3.34 -7.28
C PRO A 112 -12.16 -4.34 -7.10
N ALA A 113 -12.50 -4.62 -5.84
CA ALA A 113 -13.73 -5.28 -5.47
C ALA A 113 -14.40 -4.50 -4.31
N PRO A 114 -15.74 -4.50 -4.22
CA PRO A 114 -16.43 -3.75 -3.17
C PRO A 114 -16.01 -4.19 -1.76
N ALA A 115 -15.83 -3.21 -0.88
CA ALA A 115 -15.80 -3.43 0.56
C ALA A 115 -17.22 -3.28 1.15
N GLU A 116 -17.47 -3.89 2.31
CA GLU A 116 -18.82 -3.94 2.90
C GLU A 116 -19.19 -2.70 3.72
N VAL A 117 -18.21 -2.07 4.36
CA VAL A 117 -18.45 -1.04 5.40
C VAL A 117 -17.70 0.26 5.18
N VAL A 118 -16.78 0.30 4.21
CA VAL A 118 -15.98 1.48 3.87
C VAL A 118 -15.98 1.67 2.37
N ARG A 119 -15.75 2.89 1.91
CA ARG A 119 -15.73 3.27 0.48
C ARG A 119 -14.52 2.75 -0.29
N PRO A 120 -13.27 2.81 0.24
CA PRO A 120 -12.13 2.30 -0.50
C PRO A 120 -12.29 0.82 -0.84
N PRO A 121 -12.04 0.40 -2.09
CA PRO A 121 -12.25 -0.98 -2.50
C PRO A 121 -11.19 -1.90 -1.89
N ARG A 122 -11.54 -3.17 -1.69
CA ARG A 122 -10.53 -4.22 -1.51
C ARG A 122 -9.90 -4.59 -2.85
N VAL A 123 -8.77 -5.28 -2.81
CA VAL A 123 -8.08 -5.81 -4.00
C VAL A 123 -8.55 -7.23 -4.27
N ALA A 124 -9.15 -7.47 -5.44
CA ALA A 124 -9.58 -8.80 -5.85
C ALA A 124 -8.38 -9.76 -5.91
N GLY A 125 -8.57 -11.00 -5.44
CA GLY A 125 -7.52 -12.01 -5.35
C GLY A 125 -6.69 -11.95 -4.06
N CYS A 126 -6.81 -10.90 -3.23
CA CYS A 126 -6.25 -10.94 -1.88
C CYS A 126 -7.09 -11.86 -0.99
N ARG A 127 -6.42 -12.73 -0.21
CA ARG A 127 -7.08 -13.74 0.64
C ARG A 127 -7.66 -13.14 1.92
N CYS A 128 -7.02 -12.08 2.43
CA CYS A 128 -7.46 -11.37 3.62
C CYS A 128 -7.49 -9.87 3.35
N SER A 129 -8.54 -9.20 3.82
CA SER A 129 -8.63 -7.74 3.82
C SER A 129 -9.19 -7.25 5.15
N SER A 130 -8.43 -6.43 5.87
CA SER A 130 -8.88 -5.76 7.09
C SER A 130 -9.42 -4.38 6.74
N ARG A 131 -10.60 -4.05 7.24
CA ARG A 131 -11.31 -2.80 6.98
C ARG A 131 -11.13 -1.92 8.22
N ARG A 132 -10.72 -0.67 8.05
CA ARG A 132 -10.55 0.30 9.14
C ARG A 132 -11.25 1.60 8.75
N ALA A 133 -12.17 2.04 9.59
CA ALA A 133 -12.70 3.39 9.60
C ALA A 133 -11.89 4.26 10.59
#